data_AF-A0ABD5MRS7-F1
#
_entry.id   AF-A0ABD5MRS7-F1
#
_cell.length_a   1.000
_cell.length_b   1.000
_cell.length_c   1.000
_cell.angle_alpha   90.00
_cell.angle_beta   90.00
_cell.angle_gamma   90.00
#
_symmetry.space_group_name_H-M   'P 1'
#
loop_
_entity.id
_entity.type
_entity.pdbx_description
1 polymer ?
#
loop_
_entity_poly.entity_id
_entity_poly.type
_entity_poly.pdbx_seq_one_letter_code
_entity_poly.pdbx_strand_id
1 'polypeptide(L)'
;MELRELIDRDWNSYERDRFIKGSTKTKTDDFDPESFKHDGFSDRDAYLNEYVPALAAHERLKQELNNFTPPRLSAINNSPYQALIIRYGILRQLIQQPEYNMAKNVLLDAVQDWQRTLIQSNDGDSFPENDELLHLAQAAVDYKNQVDDSELHMVYSYFELHNRSHENKRDYYTWLDFFQRLSAIDRFPKVSRSDNPEHAIDTIEKGLWSLQEQALVYEVTDDDYDELVGIPEDYVDIVQDWLYYEMSDENFRQMLETLDVFDRRSILLEARDKFDVTGKNYGKNANRRENIVTAGVYPSELLKEVVPKEDLKDIVDEYGLDAHKLKTDEMVSAIIEYFEQSQKSVEEGEPAVDLYLDAFKDIADGSVTSVPPQLQDQVDADNPEEKLDVLFEDATTEIFSEVFKLEGTNQLGQHSTGVVADGEIEQDGKWLLWDNKRRRQKFRLGSDARSKIKNYIDTKNDQHDVEWFLIIAPDFTEQAEENALQLEMQVGTDIRLVTASAFVELAELWREEYADDDRKLPLSVFRGSKIFEVENADALLQTQFA
;
A
#
# COMPACT_ATOMS: atom_id res chain seq x y z
N MET A 1 -42.65 21.38 20.90
CA MET A 1 -41.97 20.61 19.84
C MET A 1 -40.50 20.85 20.08
N GLU A 2 -39.84 19.87 20.67
CA GLU A 2 -38.47 19.98 21.15
C GLU A 2 -37.52 19.37 20.11
N LEU A 3 -36.28 19.89 19.99
CA LEU A 3 -35.29 19.42 18.99
C LEU A 3 -35.02 17.91 19.03
N ARG A 4 -35.24 17.26 20.18
CA ARG A 4 -35.16 15.80 20.35
C ARG A 4 -36.22 15.00 19.58
N GLU A 5 -37.26 15.65 19.09
CA GLU A 5 -38.35 15.01 18.34
C GLU A 5 -38.08 14.98 16.82
N LEU A 6 -36.94 15.52 16.35
CA LEU A 6 -36.60 15.63 14.93
C LEU A 6 -35.54 14.62 14.43
N ILE A 7 -34.87 13.87 15.32
CA ILE A 7 -33.74 12.99 14.93
C ILE A 7 -34.20 11.55 14.59
N ASP A 8 -35.42 11.15 14.94
CA ASP A 8 -35.72 9.72 15.10
C ASP A 8 -36.90 9.20 14.25
N ARG A 9 -37.12 9.74 13.04
CA ARG A 9 -38.24 9.28 12.18
C ARG A 9 -37.93 8.69 10.81
N ASP A 10 -36.73 8.88 10.27
CA ASP A 10 -36.38 8.32 8.95
C ASP A 10 -35.08 7.49 8.94
N TRP A 11 -34.49 7.18 10.10
CA TRP A 11 -33.46 6.15 10.19
C TRP A 11 -34.13 4.77 10.24
N ASN A 12 -34.54 4.31 9.05
CA ASN A 12 -35.05 2.99 8.67
C ASN A 12 -35.20 1.97 9.81
N SER A 13 -36.44 1.73 10.23
CA SER A 13 -36.77 0.55 11.06
C SER A 13 -36.36 -0.77 10.38
N TYR A 14 -36.17 -0.75 9.06
CA TYR A 14 -35.66 -1.85 8.25
C TYR A 14 -34.19 -2.21 8.57
N GLU A 15 -33.32 -1.20 8.76
CA GLU A 15 -31.91 -1.39 9.15
C GLU A 15 -31.81 -1.87 10.60
N ARG A 16 -32.67 -1.33 11.48
CA ARG A 16 -32.74 -1.71 12.90
C ARG A 16 -33.16 -3.17 13.09
N ASP A 17 -34.09 -3.68 12.28
CA ASP A 17 -34.57 -5.07 12.34
C ASP A 17 -33.66 -6.06 11.58
N ARG A 18 -32.87 -5.61 10.60
CA ARG A 18 -31.90 -6.45 9.86
C ARG A 18 -30.63 -6.72 10.68
N PHE A 19 -30.17 -5.76 11.48
CA PHE A 19 -28.95 -5.86 12.31
C PHE A 19 -29.19 -6.22 13.79
N ILE A 20 -30.45 -6.29 14.25
CA ILE A 20 -30.81 -6.68 15.63
C ILE A 20 -31.79 -7.86 15.56
N LYS A 21 -31.30 -9.08 15.72
CA LYS A 21 -32.19 -10.15 16.22
C LYS A 21 -32.57 -9.79 17.66
N GLY A 22 -33.85 -9.56 17.91
CA GLY A 22 -34.40 -9.19 19.23
C GLY A 22 -34.11 -10.17 20.39
N SER A 23 -33.39 -11.27 20.14
CA SER A 23 -32.91 -12.25 21.11
C SER A 23 -31.56 -11.91 21.76
N THR A 24 -30.83 -10.87 21.32
CA THR A 24 -29.51 -10.50 21.88
C THR A 24 -29.57 -9.69 23.19
N LYS A 25 -30.77 -9.51 23.77
CA LYS A 25 -30.96 -8.87 25.09
C LYS A 25 -30.91 -9.89 26.24
N THR A 26 -29.81 -10.63 26.35
CA THR A 26 -29.64 -11.59 27.46
C THR A 26 -28.36 -11.29 28.24
N LYS A 27 -28.37 -11.58 29.54
CA LYS A 27 -27.29 -11.26 30.47
C LYS A 27 -25.98 -11.95 30.06
N THR A 28 -24.87 -11.26 30.32
CA THR A 28 -23.47 -11.57 29.94
C THR A 28 -22.90 -12.91 30.41
N ASP A 29 -23.61 -13.68 31.22
CA ASP A 29 -23.14 -14.98 31.71
C ASP A 29 -23.43 -16.13 30.71
N ASP A 30 -24.26 -15.86 29.69
CA ASP A 30 -24.66 -16.79 28.63
C ASP A 30 -24.17 -16.35 27.23
N PHE A 31 -23.16 -15.47 27.13
CA PHE A 31 -22.62 -14.99 25.85
C PHE A 31 -21.77 -16.10 25.20
N ASP A 32 -22.25 -16.62 24.07
CA ASP A 32 -21.57 -17.64 23.26
C ASP A 32 -20.84 -16.96 22.07
N PRO A 33 -19.50 -16.94 22.05
CA PRO A 33 -18.70 -16.33 20.97
C PRO A 33 -19.00 -16.94 19.60
N GLU A 34 -19.32 -18.24 19.53
CA GLU A 34 -19.68 -18.93 18.27
C GLU A 34 -21.01 -18.42 17.70
N SER A 35 -21.91 -17.91 18.54
CA SER A 35 -23.18 -17.31 18.10
C SER A 35 -23.05 -15.87 17.61
N PHE A 36 -21.88 -15.24 17.84
CA PHE A 36 -21.52 -13.90 17.41
C PHE A 36 -20.45 -13.89 16.32
N LYS A 37 -19.94 -15.07 15.91
CA LYS A 37 -19.34 -15.24 14.59
C LYS A 37 -20.39 -14.77 13.59
N HIS A 38 -20.20 -13.56 13.08
CA HIS A 38 -20.84 -13.18 11.85
C HIS A 38 -20.44 -14.28 10.86
N ASP A 39 -21.41 -14.81 10.10
CA ASP A 39 -21.05 -15.50 8.87
C ASP A 39 -20.17 -14.49 8.13
N GLY A 40 -18.84 -14.70 8.16
CA GLY A 40 -17.88 -13.87 7.46
C GLY A 40 -18.44 -13.71 6.06
N PHE A 41 -18.60 -12.47 5.62
CA PHE A 41 -19.18 -12.21 4.31
C PHE A 41 -18.25 -12.88 3.31
N SER A 42 -18.67 -14.02 2.75
CA SER A 42 -17.85 -14.93 1.96
C SER A 42 -17.41 -14.35 0.60
N ASP A 43 -17.61 -13.04 0.40
CA ASP A 43 -17.40 -12.33 -0.84
C ASP A 43 -17.15 -10.83 -0.52
N ARG A 44 -15.86 -10.47 -0.47
CA ARG A 44 -15.36 -9.09 -0.26
C ARG A 44 -15.90 -8.13 -1.32
N ASP A 45 -15.86 -8.53 -2.60
CA ASP A 45 -16.17 -7.65 -3.73
C ASP A 45 -17.67 -7.36 -3.85
N ALA A 46 -18.52 -8.32 -3.49
CA ALA A 46 -19.97 -8.09 -3.39
C ALA A 46 -20.32 -7.12 -2.24
N TYR A 47 -19.64 -7.24 -1.09
CA TYR A 47 -19.85 -6.33 0.04
C TYR A 47 -19.42 -4.90 -0.28
N LEU A 48 -18.21 -4.75 -0.84
CA LEU A 48 -17.66 -3.46 -1.26
C LEU A 48 -18.58 -2.79 -2.31
N ASN A 49 -19.07 -3.53 -3.30
CA ASN A 49 -19.94 -2.97 -4.34
C ASN A 49 -21.36 -2.62 -3.87
N GLU A 50 -21.98 -3.43 -2.99
CA GLU A 50 -23.39 -3.26 -2.62
C GLU A 50 -23.58 -2.26 -1.46
N TYR A 51 -22.66 -2.22 -0.49
CA TYR A 51 -22.89 -1.54 0.80
C TYR A 51 -21.97 -0.35 1.07
N VAL A 52 -20.72 -0.36 0.60
CA VAL A 52 -19.74 0.70 0.90
C VAL A 52 -20.14 2.08 0.34
N PRO A 53 -20.60 2.21 -0.93
CA PRO A 53 -21.00 3.51 -1.48
C PRO A 53 -22.15 4.20 -0.73
N ALA A 54 -23.05 3.43 -0.11
CA ALA A 54 -24.16 3.96 0.69
C ALA A 54 -23.73 4.34 2.13
N LEU A 55 -22.63 3.78 2.63
CA LEU A 55 -22.08 3.97 3.98
C LEU A 55 -20.89 4.95 4.02
N ALA A 56 -20.31 5.28 2.87
CA ALA A 56 -19.15 6.17 2.66
C ALA A 56 -19.46 7.68 2.76
N ALA A 57 -20.59 8.07 3.35
CA ALA A 57 -20.85 9.50 3.56
C ALA A 57 -19.81 10.08 4.54
N HIS A 58 -18.92 10.95 4.05
CA HIS A 58 -17.83 11.55 4.82
C HIS A 58 -18.28 12.13 6.18
N GLU A 59 -19.43 12.81 6.21
CA GLU A 59 -20.03 13.34 7.45
C GLU A 59 -20.41 12.25 8.45
N ARG A 60 -20.89 11.09 7.99
CA ARG A 60 -21.23 9.96 8.84
C ARG A 60 -19.97 9.33 9.43
N LEU A 61 -18.93 9.13 8.64
CA LEU A 61 -17.65 8.59 9.12
C LEU A 61 -17.02 9.51 10.17
N LYS A 62 -17.02 10.83 9.92
CA LYS A 62 -16.59 11.84 10.92
C LYS A 62 -17.42 11.81 12.19
N GLN A 63 -18.74 11.62 12.09
CA GLN A 63 -19.60 11.48 13.26
C GLN A 63 -19.31 10.20 14.05
N GLU A 64 -19.11 9.06 13.37
CA GLU A 64 -18.82 7.78 14.05
C GLU A 64 -17.45 7.79 14.72
N LEU A 65 -16.41 8.33 14.08
CA LEU A 65 -15.07 8.47 14.66
C LEU A 65 -15.08 9.39 15.91
N ASN A 66 -15.92 10.42 15.91
CA ASN A 66 -16.07 11.35 17.04
C ASN A 66 -17.20 10.96 18.02
N ASN A 67 -17.85 9.81 17.81
CA ASN A 67 -18.81 9.25 18.75
C ASN A 67 -18.08 8.38 19.76
N PHE A 68 -17.76 8.94 20.94
CA PHE A 68 -16.97 8.26 21.97
C PHE A 68 -17.73 7.16 22.73
N THR A 69 -19.07 7.14 22.63
CA THR A 69 -19.93 6.09 23.19
C THR A 69 -20.84 5.48 22.12
N PRO A 70 -20.35 4.50 21.34
CA PRO A 70 -21.17 3.83 20.33
C PRO A 70 -22.38 3.12 20.98
N PRO A 71 -23.54 3.03 20.27
CA PRO A 71 -24.83 2.67 20.88
C PRO A 71 -24.91 1.31 21.60
N ARG A 72 -23.94 0.41 21.41
CA ARG A 72 -23.89 -0.94 22.01
C ARG A 72 -22.69 -1.19 22.94
N LEU A 73 -21.70 -0.29 22.97
CA LEU A 73 -20.53 -0.40 23.87
C LEU A 73 -20.87 -0.10 25.34
N SER A 74 -21.97 0.61 25.61
CA SER A 74 -22.45 0.89 26.98
C SER A 74 -22.75 -0.35 27.82
N ALA A 75 -22.78 -1.55 27.21
CA ALA A 75 -22.95 -2.83 27.90
C ALA A 75 -21.63 -3.61 28.11
N ILE A 76 -20.53 -3.21 27.47
CA ILE A 76 -19.30 -4.02 27.32
C ILE A 76 -18.06 -3.28 27.84
N ASN A 77 -17.96 -1.96 27.59
CA ASN A 77 -16.94 -1.09 28.15
C ASN A 77 -17.62 0.19 28.64
N ASN A 78 -17.76 0.35 29.95
CA ASN A 78 -18.47 1.49 30.57
C ASN A 78 -17.66 2.80 30.49
N SER A 79 -16.49 2.80 29.86
CA SER A 79 -15.58 3.95 29.77
C SER A 79 -15.44 4.40 28.31
N PRO A 80 -16.00 5.58 27.95
CA PRO A 80 -15.81 6.16 26.63
C PRO A 80 -14.35 6.38 26.27
N TYR A 81 -13.53 6.74 27.26
CA TYR A 81 -12.09 6.90 27.12
C TYR A 81 -11.38 5.60 26.71
N GLN A 82 -11.69 4.48 27.37
CA GLN A 82 -11.08 3.19 26.99
C GLN A 82 -11.52 2.78 25.59
N ALA A 83 -12.79 3.00 25.24
CA ALA A 83 -13.29 2.74 23.89
C ALA A 83 -12.52 3.58 22.84
N LEU A 84 -12.32 4.87 23.10
CA LEU A 84 -11.53 5.74 22.22
C LEU A 84 -10.10 5.25 22.03
N ILE A 85 -9.39 4.89 23.12
CA ILE A 85 -8.00 4.41 23.02
C ILE A 85 -7.91 3.14 22.17
N ILE A 86 -8.81 2.18 22.42
CA ILE A 86 -8.77 0.90 21.71
C ILE A 86 -9.07 1.12 20.23
N ARG A 87 -10.08 1.93 19.91
CA ARG A 87 -10.42 2.27 18.52
C ARG A 87 -9.28 3.01 17.82
N TYR A 88 -8.67 3.98 18.50
CA TYR A 88 -7.50 4.71 17.98
C TYR A 88 -6.34 3.76 17.72
N GLY A 89 -6.03 2.88 18.67
CA GLY A 89 -4.96 1.89 18.56
C GLY A 89 -5.17 0.97 17.36
N ILE A 90 -6.36 0.38 17.22
CA ILE A 90 -6.71 -0.49 16.08
C ILE A 90 -6.50 0.26 14.76
N LEU A 91 -7.03 1.48 14.66
CA LEU A 91 -6.97 2.25 13.41
C LEU A 91 -5.53 2.68 13.05
N ARG A 92 -4.63 3.14 13.96
CA ARG A 92 -3.22 3.41 13.55
C ARG A 92 -2.40 2.14 13.35
N GLN A 93 -2.75 1.00 13.96
CA GLN A 93 -2.07 -0.26 13.62
C GLN A 93 -2.42 -0.70 12.19
N LEU A 94 -3.71 -0.63 11.81
CA LEU A 94 -4.15 -0.94 10.46
C LEU A 94 -3.63 0.07 9.43
N ILE A 95 -3.72 1.39 9.68
CA ILE A 95 -3.29 2.41 8.70
C ILE A 95 -1.79 2.37 8.39
N GLN A 96 -0.98 1.78 9.28
CA GLN A 96 0.47 1.58 9.10
C GLN A 96 0.83 0.40 8.18
N GLN A 97 -0.16 -0.39 7.73
CA GLN A 97 0.06 -1.58 6.93
C GLN A 97 -0.11 -1.29 5.43
N PRO A 98 0.64 -2.01 4.55
CA PRO A 98 0.61 -1.87 3.10
C PRO A 98 -0.77 -1.86 2.43
N GLU A 99 -1.71 -2.64 2.98
CA GLU A 99 -3.07 -2.80 2.47
C GLU A 99 -4.13 -2.38 3.48
N TYR A 100 -3.71 -1.66 4.52
CA TYR A 100 -4.57 -1.25 5.62
C TYR A 100 -5.29 -2.42 6.32
N ASN A 101 -4.71 -3.62 6.24
CA ASN A 101 -5.23 -4.85 6.80
C ASN A 101 -4.17 -5.60 7.63
N MET A 102 -4.62 -6.47 8.52
CA MET A 102 -3.77 -7.29 9.38
C MET A 102 -4.53 -8.52 9.88
N ALA A 103 -3.85 -9.66 10.04
CA ALA A 103 -4.43 -10.82 10.70
C ALA A 103 -4.91 -10.43 12.12
N LYS A 104 -6.12 -10.88 12.49
CA LYS A 104 -6.81 -10.40 13.70
C LYS A 104 -6.00 -10.62 14.97
N ASN A 105 -5.43 -11.80 15.16
CA ASN A 105 -4.59 -12.11 16.31
C ASN A 105 -3.36 -11.18 16.39
N VAL A 106 -2.68 -10.96 15.26
CA VAL A 106 -1.53 -10.05 15.16
C VAL A 106 -1.96 -8.61 15.47
N LEU A 107 -3.13 -8.18 15.00
CA LEU A 107 -3.69 -6.85 15.28
C LEU A 107 -3.95 -6.62 16.77
N LEU A 108 -4.58 -7.59 17.44
CA LEU A 108 -4.88 -7.47 18.86
C LEU A 108 -3.60 -7.38 19.70
N ASP A 109 -2.58 -8.16 19.36
CA ASP A 109 -1.26 -8.12 20.00
C ASP A 109 -0.54 -6.80 19.72
N ALA A 110 -0.55 -6.32 18.46
CA ALA A 110 0.07 -5.05 18.06
C ALA A 110 -0.54 -3.86 18.81
N VAL A 111 -1.87 -3.83 19.01
CA VAL A 111 -2.53 -2.77 19.80
C VAL A 111 -2.11 -2.83 21.27
N GLN A 112 -1.96 -4.03 21.84
CA GLN A 112 -1.49 -4.18 23.22
C GLN A 112 -0.03 -3.73 23.37
N ASP A 113 0.83 -4.08 22.43
CA ASP A 113 2.25 -3.70 22.43
C ASP A 113 2.45 -2.20 22.18
N TRP A 114 1.62 -1.57 21.35
CA TRP A 114 1.56 -0.11 21.22
C TRP A 114 1.22 0.55 22.57
N GLN A 115 0.23 0.04 23.31
CA GLN A 115 -0.10 0.56 24.64
C GLN A 115 1.10 0.44 25.60
N ARG A 116 1.78 -0.72 25.62
CA ARG A 116 2.97 -0.94 26.46
C ARG A 116 4.11 0.00 26.09
N THR A 117 4.34 0.22 24.80
CA THR A 117 5.37 1.13 24.30
C THR A 117 5.13 2.55 24.78
N LEU A 118 3.89 3.04 24.69
CA LEU A 118 3.51 4.37 25.20
C LEU A 118 3.75 4.51 26.70
N ILE A 119 3.36 3.49 27.48
CA ILE A 119 3.58 3.43 28.94
C ILE A 119 5.07 3.53 29.28
N GLN A 120 5.93 2.83 28.54
CA GLN A 120 7.37 2.80 28.79
C GLN A 120 8.10 4.07 28.33
N SER A 121 7.54 4.79 27.35
CA SER A 121 8.21 5.90 26.68
C SER A 121 8.02 7.25 27.35
N ASN A 122 7.01 7.41 28.22
CA ASN A 122 6.64 8.70 28.81
C ASN A 122 6.60 8.62 30.33
N ASP A 123 7.31 9.52 31.00
CA ASP A 123 7.35 9.70 32.45
C ASP A 123 6.93 11.13 32.86
N GLY A 124 6.82 11.37 34.17
CA GLY A 124 6.35 12.65 34.72
C GLY A 124 7.23 13.86 34.40
N ASP A 125 8.47 13.65 33.94
CA ASP A 125 9.42 14.71 33.57
C ASP A 125 9.53 14.87 32.04
N SER A 126 8.76 14.09 31.26
CA SER A 126 8.81 14.10 29.80
C SER A 126 8.24 15.37 29.17
N PHE A 127 7.44 16.14 29.93
CA PHE A 127 6.79 17.36 29.45
C PHE A 127 7.10 18.54 30.38
N PRO A 128 7.26 19.76 29.86
CA PRO A 128 7.53 20.91 30.70
C PRO A 128 6.33 21.25 31.60
N GLU A 129 6.59 21.81 32.79
CA GLU A 129 5.54 22.11 33.79
C GLU A 129 4.44 23.04 33.27
N ASN A 130 4.69 23.80 32.21
CA ASN A 130 3.75 24.73 31.58
C ASN A 130 3.10 24.18 30.30
N ASP A 131 3.21 22.88 30.01
CA ASP A 131 2.55 22.24 28.88
C ASP A 131 1.02 22.29 29.05
N GLU A 132 0.33 23.02 28.16
CA GLU A 132 -1.12 23.24 28.25
C GLU A 132 -1.90 21.92 28.13
N LEU A 133 -1.43 21.00 27.28
CA LEU A 133 -2.06 19.70 27.06
C LEU A 133 -1.90 18.77 28.28
N LEU A 134 -0.77 18.85 28.99
CA LEU A 134 -0.55 18.12 30.25
C LEU A 134 -1.53 18.60 31.33
N HIS A 135 -1.73 19.92 31.44
CA HIS A 135 -2.73 20.47 32.36
C HIS A 135 -4.15 20.07 31.98
N LEU A 136 -4.47 20.04 30.68
CA LEU A 136 -5.75 19.54 30.19
C LEU A 136 -5.95 18.05 30.52
N ALA A 137 -4.93 17.22 30.34
CA ALA A 137 -4.95 15.80 30.70
C ALA A 137 -5.13 15.57 32.20
N GLN A 138 -4.44 16.35 33.04
CA GLN A 138 -4.63 16.32 34.49
C GLN A 138 -6.07 16.72 34.87
N ALA A 139 -6.57 17.82 34.31
CA ALA A 139 -7.92 18.31 34.58
C ALA A 139 -9.01 17.32 34.14
N ALA A 140 -8.83 16.66 32.99
CA ALA A 140 -9.76 15.66 32.48
C ALA A 140 -9.87 14.45 33.41
N VAL A 141 -8.78 14.06 34.07
CA VAL A 141 -8.76 12.90 34.99
C VAL A 141 -9.19 13.25 36.42
N ASP A 142 -8.84 14.45 36.90
CA ASP A 142 -9.12 14.88 38.29
C ASP A 142 -10.62 14.91 38.60
N TYR A 143 -11.47 15.05 37.58
CA TYR A 143 -12.90 14.92 37.72
C TYR A 143 -13.30 13.43 37.92
N LYS A 144 -13.61 13.05 39.16
CA LYS A 144 -14.09 11.70 39.56
C LYS A 144 -13.12 10.53 39.26
N ASN A 145 -11.86 10.79 38.91
CA ASN A 145 -10.91 9.77 38.45
C ASN A 145 -11.44 8.97 37.24
N GLN A 146 -12.18 9.63 36.36
CA GLN A 146 -12.71 9.07 35.12
C GLN A 146 -12.67 10.15 34.03
N VAL A 147 -12.71 9.71 32.77
CA VAL A 147 -12.85 10.59 31.61
C VAL A 147 -14.11 10.13 30.88
N ASP A 148 -15.22 10.87 31.06
CA ASP A 148 -16.50 10.60 30.39
C ASP A 148 -16.64 11.39 29.09
N ASP A 149 -17.72 11.15 28.34
CA ASP A 149 -17.97 11.79 27.03
C ASP A 149 -17.83 13.30 27.08
N SER A 150 -18.24 13.93 28.18
CA SER A 150 -18.18 15.39 28.31
C SER A 150 -16.74 15.91 28.42
N GLU A 151 -15.87 15.21 29.16
CA GLU A 151 -14.43 15.51 29.19
C GLU A 151 -13.79 15.26 27.81
N LEU A 152 -14.10 14.15 27.14
CA LEU A 152 -13.57 13.87 25.79
C LEU A 152 -14.00 14.90 24.76
N HIS A 153 -15.27 15.32 24.76
CA HIS A 153 -15.75 16.38 23.87
C HIS A 153 -15.11 17.73 24.17
N MET A 154 -14.81 18.04 25.43
CA MET A 154 -14.07 19.25 25.79
C MET A 154 -12.63 19.20 25.25
N VAL A 155 -11.95 18.06 25.43
CA VAL A 155 -10.60 17.83 24.91
C VAL A 155 -10.58 17.96 23.38
N TYR A 156 -11.51 17.29 22.69
CA TYR A 156 -11.65 17.37 21.24
C TYR A 156 -11.94 18.80 20.77
N SER A 157 -12.83 19.53 21.44
CA SER A 157 -13.13 20.93 21.11
C SER A 157 -11.92 21.84 21.30
N TYR A 158 -11.09 21.55 22.31
CA TYR A 158 -9.83 22.27 22.51
C TYR A 158 -8.85 21.98 21.37
N PHE A 159 -8.72 20.72 20.92
CA PHE A 159 -7.89 20.41 19.73
C PHE A 159 -8.38 21.17 18.51
N GLU A 160 -9.68 21.18 18.23
CA GLU A 160 -10.22 21.92 17.08
C GLU A 160 -9.90 23.41 17.15
N LEU A 161 -10.06 24.04 18.32
CA LEU A 161 -9.75 25.47 18.49
C LEU A 161 -8.26 25.75 18.42
N HIS A 162 -7.44 24.91 19.06
CA HIS A 162 -5.99 25.02 19.08
C HIS A 162 -5.43 24.86 17.67
N ASN A 163 -5.77 23.77 16.98
CA ASN A 163 -5.26 23.44 15.65
C ASN A 163 -5.71 24.47 14.62
N ARG A 164 -6.95 25.00 14.70
CA ARG A 164 -7.41 26.10 13.81
C ARG A 164 -6.66 27.42 14.03
N SER A 165 -6.05 27.61 15.20
CA SER A 165 -5.27 28.81 15.50
C SER A 165 -3.81 28.73 15.06
N HIS A 166 -3.37 27.56 14.60
CA HIS A 166 -2.01 27.32 14.12
C HIS A 166 -2.02 27.03 12.62
N GLU A 167 -1.04 27.54 11.89
CA GLU A 167 -0.90 27.29 10.45
C GLU A 167 -0.12 26.00 10.15
N ASN A 168 0.72 25.55 11.09
CA ASN A 168 1.65 24.43 10.91
C ASN A 168 1.17 23.21 11.70
N LYS A 169 1.22 22.02 11.08
CA LYS A 169 0.79 20.76 11.71
C LYS A 169 1.63 20.36 12.91
N ARG A 170 2.89 20.79 12.97
CA ARG A 170 3.79 20.53 14.11
C ARG A 170 3.28 21.09 15.44
N ASP A 171 2.43 22.11 15.37
CA ASP A 171 1.83 22.75 16.55
C ASP A 171 0.42 22.19 16.83
N TYR A 172 0.00 21.14 16.12
CA TYR A 172 -1.31 20.53 16.35
C TYR A 172 -1.29 19.58 17.54
N TYR A 173 -2.42 19.52 18.24
CA TYR A 173 -2.68 18.48 19.22
C TYR A 173 -3.54 17.37 18.62
N THR A 174 -3.11 16.15 18.89
CA THR A 174 -3.78 14.91 18.48
C THR A 174 -4.20 14.08 19.70
N TRP A 175 -4.97 13.03 19.45
CA TRP A 175 -5.26 12.04 20.50
C TRP A 175 -4.00 11.33 20.99
N LEU A 176 -3.01 11.09 20.12
CA LEU A 176 -1.75 10.49 20.52
C LEU A 176 -1.00 11.38 21.52
N ASP A 177 -0.93 12.70 21.25
CA ASP A 177 -0.30 13.65 22.18
C ASP A 177 -0.97 13.60 23.55
N PHE A 178 -2.31 13.57 23.56
CA PHE A 178 -3.08 13.48 24.79
C PHE A 178 -2.83 12.17 25.54
N PHE A 179 -2.73 11.05 24.83
CA PHE A 179 -2.40 9.75 25.42
C PHE A 179 -0.97 9.72 25.99
N GLN A 180 0.00 10.36 25.34
CA GLN A 180 1.35 10.51 25.87
C GLN A 180 1.36 11.30 27.19
N ARG A 181 0.62 12.42 27.27
CA ARG A 181 0.48 13.19 28.52
C ARG A 181 -0.24 12.40 29.62
N LEU A 182 -1.26 11.62 29.27
CA LEU A 182 -1.92 10.71 30.21
C LEU A 182 -0.98 9.58 30.68
N SER A 183 -0.11 9.10 29.81
CA SER A 183 0.93 8.12 30.16
C SER A 183 1.93 8.70 31.16
N ALA A 184 2.41 9.93 30.94
CA ALA A 184 3.33 10.62 31.84
C ALA A 184 2.80 10.81 33.27
N ILE A 185 1.49 10.77 33.48
CA ILE A 185 0.86 10.89 34.82
C ILE A 185 0.31 9.57 35.38
N ASP A 186 0.70 8.44 34.78
CA ASP A 186 0.23 7.07 35.09
C ASP A 186 -1.30 6.94 34.98
N ARG A 187 -1.89 7.45 33.89
CA ARG A 187 -3.34 7.43 33.61
C ARG A 187 -3.70 6.84 32.25
N PHE A 188 -2.74 6.21 31.57
CA PHE A 188 -2.92 5.52 30.30
C PHE A 188 -2.59 4.01 30.44
N PRO A 189 -3.27 3.12 29.68
CA PRO A 189 -4.48 3.34 28.89
C PRO A 189 -5.76 3.26 29.73
N LYS A 190 -5.63 3.02 31.04
CA LYS A 190 -6.73 3.08 32.00
C LYS A 190 -6.50 4.24 32.96
N VAL A 191 -7.56 5.00 33.23
CA VAL A 191 -7.50 6.12 34.19
C VAL A 191 -7.16 5.63 35.61
N SER A 192 -7.49 4.38 35.94
CA SER A 192 -7.09 3.76 37.19
C SER A 192 -5.65 3.24 37.14
N ARG A 193 -4.83 3.57 38.15
CA ARG A 193 -3.51 2.97 38.34
C ARG A 193 -3.62 1.46 38.56
N SER A 194 -2.84 0.69 37.82
CA SER A 194 -2.81 -0.78 37.85
C SER A 194 -1.38 -1.26 37.58
N ASP A 195 -0.99 -2.41 38.15
CA ASP A 195 0.30 -3.05 37.87
C ASP A 195 0.37 -3.63 36.45
N ASN A 196 -0.79 -3.94 35.85
CA ASN A 196 -0.96 -4.28 34.43
C ASN A 196 -1.90 -3.24 33.81
N PRO A 197 -1.38 -2.07 33.41
CA PRO A 197 -2.19 -0.96 32.94
C PRO A 197 -2.81 -1.22 31.57
N GLU A 198 -2.20 -2.04 30.71
CA GLU A 198 -2.69 -2.34 29.36
C GLU A 198 -4.05 -3.05 29.34
N HIS A 199 -4.79 -2.87 28.24
CA HIS A 199 -6.03 -3.61 28.03
C HIS A 199 -5.75 -5.09 27.75
N ALA A 200 -6.58 -5.97 28.32
CA ALA A 200 -6.54 -7.39 27.97
C ALA A 200 -7.00 -7.58 26.52
N ILE A 201 -6.50 -8.62 25.84
CA ILE A 201 -6.81 -8.93 24.44
C ILE A 201 -8.33 -9.00 24.21
N ASP A 202 -9.09 -9.70 25.05
CA ASP A 202 -10.56 -9.75 24.99
C ASP A 202 -11.22 -8.36 25.01
N THR A 203 -10.61 -7.39 25.70
CA THR A 203 -11.13 -6.01 25.77
C THR A 203 -10.83 -5.25 24.48
N ILE A 204 -9.67 -5.50 23.88
CA ILE A 204 -9.28 -4.92 22.58
C ILE A 204 -10.19 -5.50 21.48
N GLU A 205 -10.42 -6.81 21.49
CA GLU A 205 -11.31 -7.50 20.55
C GLU A 205 -12.74 -6.95 20.60
N LYS A 206 -13.25 -6.66 21.79
CA LYS A 206 -14.54 -5.98 21.95
C LYS A 206 -14.57 -4.59 21.32
N GLY A 207 -13.46 -3.87 21.34
CA GLY A 207 -13.33 -2.59 20.64
C GLY A 207 -13.29 -2.76 19.13
N LEU A 208 -12.66 -3.83 18.63
CA LEU A 208 -12.71 -4.22 17.22
C LEU A 208 -14.14 -4.48 16.75
N TRP A 209 -14.91 -5.27 17.52
CA TRP A 209 -16.34 -5.49 17.21
C TRP A 209 -17.14 -4.20 17.13
N SER A 210 -16.81 -3.20 17.97
CA SER A 210 -17.47 -1.89 17.86
C SER A 210 -17.14 -1.17 16.55
N LEU A 211 -15.90 -1.27 16.06
CA LEU A 211 -15.54 -0.68 14.76
C LEU A 211 -16.25 -1.40 13.61
N GLN A 212 -16.42 -2.71 13.71
CA GLN A 212 -17.18 -3.52 12.74
C GLN A 212 -18.67 -3.18 12.74
N GLU A 213 -19.29 -3.02 13.92
CA GLU A 213 -20.68 -2.58 14.04
C GLU A 213 -20.91 -1.19 13.44
N GLN A 214 -19.91 -0.33 13.52
CA GLN A 214 -19.89 0.98 12.89
C GLN A 214 -19.45 0.91 11.42
N ALA A 215 -19.21 -0.26 10.85
CA ALA A 215 -18.67 -0.43 9.50
C ALA A 215 -17.50 0.53 9.23
N LEU A 216 -16.57 0.65 10.18
CA LEU A 216 -15.32 1.38 10.02
C LEU A 216 -14.17 0.45 9.63
N VAL A 217 -14.32 -0.84 9.95
CA VAL A 217 -13.40 -1.92 9.56
C VAL A 217 -14.23 -3.14 9.14
N TYR A 218 -13.65 -4.00 8.32
CA TYR A 218 -14.20 -5.30 7.96
C TYR A 218 -13.38 -6.43 8.58
N GLU A 219 -13.98 -7.62 8.68
CA GLU A 219 -13.29 -8.88 8.99
C GLU A 219 -13.72 -9.90 7.93
N VAL A 220 -12.74 -10.53 7.28
CA VAL A 220 -12.91 -11.56 6.26
C VAL A 220 -12.21 -12.81 6.75
N THR A 221 -12.87 -13.96 6.56
CA THR A 221 -12.25 -15.26 6.80
C THR A 221 -11.88 -15.84 5.44
N ASP A 222 -10.61 -16.13 5.23
CA ASP A 222 -10.09 -16.79 4.03
C ASP A 222 -9.51 -18.16 4.41
N ASP A 223 -9.42 -19.09 3.47
CA ASP A 223 -8.84 -20.42 3.69
C ASP A 223 -7.32 -20.35 3.97
N ASP A 224 -6.66 -19.26 3.55
CA ASP A 224 -5.21 -19.02 3.72
C ASP A 224 -4.85 -18.22 4.99
N TYR A 225 -5.81 -17.50 5.61
CA TYR A 225 -5.57 -16.65 6.78
C TYR A 225 -6.61 -16.84 7.89
N ASP A 226 -6.11 -17.03 9.13
CA ASP A 226 -6.94 -16.95 10.34
C ASP A 226 -7.45 -15.50 10.55
N GLU A 227 -8.63 -15.19 10.00
CA GLU A 227 -9.39 -13.95 10.17
C GLU A 227 -8.60 -12.65 9.87
N LEU A 228 -8.76 -12.10 8.67
CA LEU A 228 -8.15 -10.83 8.24
C LEU A 228 -9.04 -9.64 8.60
N VAL A 229 -8.47 -8.59 9.20
CA VAL A 229 -9.18 -7.35 9.55
C VAL A 229 -8.62 -6.19 8.75
N GLY A 230 -9.45 -5.33 8.17
CA GLY A 230 -8.96 -4.18 7.40
C GLY A 230 -9.86 -2.95 7.39
N ILE A 231 -9.29 -1.81 6.98
CA ILE A 231 -10.00 -0.57 6.71
C ILE A 231 -10.46 -0.59 5.24
N PRO A 232 -11.75 -0.35 4.93
CA PRO A 232 -12.18 -0.16 3.54
C PRO A 232 -11.41 0.98 2.86
N GLU A 233 -10.94 0.78 1.64
CA GLU A 233 -10.13 1.75 0.89
C GLU A 233 -10.78 3.15 0.82
N ASP A 234 -12.09 3.20 0.60
CA ASP A 234 -12.87 4.44 0.56
C ASP A 234 -12.83 5.26 1.87
N TYR A 235 -12.40 4.66 2.99
CA TYR A 235 -12.38 5.29 4.31
C TYR A 235 -10.97 5.74 4.72
N VAL A 236 -9.94 5.31 3.99
CA VAL A 236 -8.52 5.53 4.32
C VAL A 236 -8.23 7.01 4.53
N ASP A 237 -8.57 7.88 3.58
CA ASP A 237 -8.34 9.33 3.67
C ASP A 237 -8.96 9.95 4.93
N ILE A 238 -10.16 9.48 5.32
CA ILE A 238 -10.91 10.02 6.46
C ILE A 238 -10.28 9.54 7.78
N VAL A 239 -9.85 8.27 7.82
CA VAL A 239 -9.13 7.72 8.97
C VAL A 239 -7.76 8.38 9.11
N GLN A 240 -7.03 8.61 8.01
CA GLN A 240 -5.76 9.34 8.01
C GLN A 240 -5.92 10.77 8.53
N ASP A 241 -6.92 11.52 8.05
CA ASP A 241 -7.24 12.87 8.53
C ASP A 241 -7.54 12.87 10.04
N TRP A 242 -8.34 11.91 10.52
CA TRP A 242 -8.70 11.81 11.93
C TRP A 242 -7.52 11.42 12.83
N LEU A 243 -6.63 10.54 12.35
CA LEU A 243 -5.42 10.12 13.05
C LEU A 243 -4.29 11.15 12.96
N TYR A 244 -4.40 12.15 12.08
CA TYR A 244 -3.28 12.98 11.61
C TYR A 244 -2.12 12.11 11.11
N TYR A 245 -2.43 11.05 10.37
CA TYR A 245 -1.42 10.17 9.80
C TYR A 245 -0.98 10.66 8.42
N GLU A 246 0.33 10.62 8.14
CA GLU A 246 0.89 10.96 6.83
C GLU A 246 1.74 9.84 6.23
N MET A 247 2.47 9.11 7.08
CA MET A 247 3.39 8.06 6.66
C MET A 247 3.71 7.15 7.85
N SER A 248 4.03 5.89 7.59
CA SER A 248 4.52 4.99 8.64
C SER A 248 5.91 5.40 9.09
N ASP A 249 6.26 5.09 10.33
CA ASP A 249 7.60 5.39 10.87
C ASP A 249 8.70 4.71 10.03
N GLU A 250 8.40 3.52 9.46
CA GLU A 250 9.36 2.76 8.66
C GLU A 250 9.60 3.40 7.29
N ASN A 251 8.55 3.77 6.56
CA ASN A 251 8.74 4.46 5.27
C ASN A 251 9.31 5.84 5.48
N PHE A 252 9.01 6.47 6.62
CA PHE A 252 9.63 7.75 6.92
C PHE A 252 11.14 7.58 7.10
N ARG A 253 11.61 6.54 7.81
CA ARG A 253 13.04 6.21 7.85
C ARG A 253 13.58 5.96 6.45
N GLN A 254 12.90 5.13 5.66
CA GLN A 254 13.33 4.80 4.30
C GLN A 254 13.44 6.06 3.43
N MET A 255 12.42 6.92 3.41
CA MET A 255 12.45 8.21 2.72
C MET A 255 13.66 9.06 3.14
N LEU A 256 13.92 9.16 4.45
CA LEU A 256 15.06 9.92 4.96
C LEU A 256 16.41 9.31 4.57
N GLU A 257 16.48 8.00 4.41
CA GLU A 257 17.69 7.27 4.02
C GLU A 257 17.94 7.31 2.51
N THR A 258 16.88 7.23 1.71
CA THR A 258 16.91 7.19 0.25
C THR A 258 17.13 8.58 -0.36
N LEU A 259 16.53 9.63 0.22
CA LEU A 259 16.63 10.97 -0.36
C LEU A 259 17.97 11.65 -0.02
N ASP A 260 18.81 11.86 -1.05
CA ASP A 260 20.14 12.50 -0.99
C ASP A 260 20.17 13.83 -0.23
N VAL A 261 19.06 14.59 -0.24
CA VAL A 261 18.93 15.82 0.54
C VAL A 261 19.27 15.61 2.01
N PHE A 262 18.87 14.47 2.58
CA PHE A 262 19.05 14.15 4.00
C PHE A 262 20.44 13.57 4.30
N ASP A 263 21.29 13.31 3.31
CA ASP A 263 22.73 13.11 3.55
C ASP A 263 23.44 14.41 3.93
N ARG A 264 22.86 15.56 3.55
CA ARG A 264 23.42 16.87 3.87
C ARG A 264 23.22 17.16 5.35
N ARG A 265 24.33 17.09 6.11
CA ARG A 265 24.34 17.36 7.56
C ARG A 265 23.69 18.69 7.94
N SER A 266 23.78 19.72 7.09
CA SER A 266 23.13 21.01 7.33
C SER A 266 21.61 20.90 7.43
N ILE A 267 20.97 20.11 6.56
CA ILE A 267 19.52 19.89 6.52
C ILE A 267 19.07 19.17 7.80
N LEU A 268 19.78 18.11 8.19
CA LEU A 268 19.47 17.38 9.42
C LEU A 268 19.67 18.20 10.70
N LEU A 269 20.64 19.12 10.72
CA LEU A 269 20.82 20.05 11.83
C LEU A 269 19.72 21.12 11.86
N GLU A 270 19.30 21.60 10.69
CA GLU A 270 18.18 22.54 10.57
C GLU A 270 16.87 21.89 11.03
N ALA A 271 16.57 20.66 10.59
CA ALA A 271 15.44 19.89 11.07
C ALA A 271 15.44 19.75 12.59
N ARG A 272 16.59 19.38 13.15
CA ARG A 272 16.75 19.26 14.60
C ARG A 272 16.44 20.58 15.31
N ASP A 273 17.02 21.68 14.86
CA ASP A 273 16.86 22.98 15.51
C ASP A 273 15.44 23.54 15.32
N LYS A 274 14.78 23.23 14.20
CA LYS A 274 13.46 23.74 13.85
C LYS A 274 12.30 22.98 14.51
N PHE A 275 12.48 21.68 14.76
CA PHE A 275 11.50 20.78 15.37
C PHE A 275 11.88 20.36 16.81
N ASP A 276 12.90 21.01 17.41
CA ASP A 276 13.40 20.73 18.76
C ASP A 276 13.69 19.24 19.03
N VAL A 277 14.25 18.55 18.03
CA VAL A 277 14.51 17.11 18.11
C VAL A 277 15.65 16.84 19.10
N THR A 278 15.35 16.14 20.20
CA THR A 278 16.32 15.76 21.22
C THR A 278 16.84 14.34 21.01
N GLY A 279 18.12 14.06 21.32
CA GLY A 279 18.69 12.72 21.11
C GLY A 279 20.22 12.63 21.17
N LYS A 280 20.75 11.40 21.27
CA LYS A 280 22.20 11.13 21.36
C LYS A 280 22.90 11.41 20.02
N ASN A 281 23.62 12.53 19.97
CA ASN A 281 24.28 13.10 18.79
C ASN A 281 25.65 12.48 18.42
N TYR A 282 25.87 11.18 18.57
CA TYR A 282 27.16 10.57 18.20
C TYR A 282 27.36 10.54 16.66
N GLY A 283 27.66 11.69 16.07
CA GLY A 283 28.31 11.90 14.77
C GLY A 283 27.53 11.54 13.50
N LYS A 284 26.76 10.45 13.50
CA LYS A 284 26.22 9.82 12.29
C LYS A 284 24.87 10.42 11.86
N ASN A 285 24.68 10.59 10.56
CA ASN A 285 23.40 11.04 9.98
C ASN A 285 22.27 10.03 10.24
N ALA A 286 22.56 8.72 10.22
CA ALA A 286 21.61 7.67 10.61
C ALA A 286 20.93 7.97 11.96
N ASN A 287 21.70 8.26 13.01
CA ASN A 287 21.13 8.61 14.32
C ASN A 287 20.28 9.89 14.29
N ARG A 288 20.56 10.84 13.38
CA ARG A 288 19.76 12.07 13.26
C ARG A 288 18.43 11.79 12.58
N ARG A 289 18.43 10.96 11.53
CA ARG A 289 17.22 10.49 10.86
C ARG A 289 16.32 9.77 11.86
N GLU A 290 16.89 8.83 12.62
CA GLU A 290 16.14 8.09 13.65
C GLU A 290 15.51 9.01 14.71
N ASN A 291 16.26 10.01 15.19
CA ASN A 291 15.71 10.95 16.17
C ASN A 291 14.58 11.81 15.58
N ILE A 292 14.63 12.16 14.29
CA ILE A 292 13.55 12.92 13.61
C ILE A 292 12.27 12.09 13.59
N VAL A 293 12.36 10.82 13.21
CA VAL A 293 11.21 9.89 13.21
C VAL A 293 10.68 9.69 14.62
N THR A 294 11.57 9.40 15.58
CA THR A 294 11.20 9.17 16.99
C THR A 294 10.54 10.40 17.63
N ALA A 295 10.92 11.61 17.20
CA ALA A 295 10.32 12.85 17.68
C ALA A 295 8.90 13.12 17.12
N GLY A 296 8.41 12.27 16.21
CA GLY A 296 7.07 12.41 15.63
C GLY A 296 6.92 13.61 14.71
N VAL A 297 8.00 14.02 14.05
CA VAL A 297 7.95 15.13 13.08
C VAL A 297 7.10 14.72 11.88
N TYR A 298 6.10 15.53 11.51
CA TYR A 298 5.32 15.27 10.30
C TYR A 298 6.20 15.33 9.04
N PRO A 299 6.17 14.30 8.16
CA PRO A 299 6.90 14.31 6.90
C PRO A 299 6.62 15.56 6.06
N SER A 300 5.36 16.03 6.01
CA SER A 300 5.00 17.21 5.24
C SER A 300 5.62 18.48 5.79
N GLU A 301 5.67 18.63 7.11
CA GLU A 301 6.33 19.75 7.77
C GLU A 301 7.84 19.70 7.53
N LEU A 302 8.47 18.55 7.70
CA LEU A 302 9.90 18.39 7.45
C LEU A 302 10.26 18.80 6.02
N LEU A 303 9.57 18.23 5.03
CA LEU A 303 9.83 18.53 3.61
C LEU A 303 9.58 20.01 3.29
N LYS A 304 8.50 20.63 3.79
CA LYS A 304 8.21 22.06 3.53
C LYS A 304 9.21 22.99 4.18
N GLU A 305 9.59 22.69 5.42
CA GLU A 305 10.26 23.64 6.28
C GLU A 305 11.79 23.57 6.19
N VAL A 306 12.37 22.42 5.82
CA VAL A 306 13.83 22.26 5.76
C VAL A 306 14.38 21.84 4.42
N VAL A 307 13.55 21.32 3.50
CA VAL A 307 14.01 20.98 2.14
C VAL A 307 13.80 22.18 1.23
N PRO A 308 14.86 22.74 0.63
CA PRO A 308 14.73 23.81 -0.33
C PRO A 308 13.83 23.42 -1.51
N LYS A 309 13.05 24.37 -2.01
CA LYS A 309 12.11 24.13 -3.12
C LYS A 309 12.77 23.53 -4.37
N GLU A 310 14.01 23.92 -4.68
CA GLU A 310 14.73 23.35 -5.82
C GLU A 310 15.06 21.88 -5.59
N ASP A 311 15.44 21.48 -4.36
CA ASP A 311 15.68 20.07 -4.05
C ASP A 311 14.36 19.28 -4.06
N LEU A 312 13.24 19.84 -3.59
CA LEU A 312 11.91 19.19 -3.75
C LEU A 312 11.55 18.97 -5.22
N LYS A 313 11.87 19.95 -6.07
CA LYS A 313 11.66 19.84 -7.51
C LYS A 313 12.58 18.79 -8.12
N ASP A 314 13.84 18.74 -7.69
CA ASP A 314 14.80 17.74 -8.15
C ASP A 314 14.35 16.34 -7.73
N ILE A 315 13.83 16.15 -6.51
CA ILE A 315 13.22 14.89 -6.06
C ILE A 315 12.00 14.53 -6.94
N VAL A 316 11.06 15.46 -7.14
CA VAL A 316 9.90 15.19 -8.01
C VAL A 316 10.32 14.82 -9.44
N ASP A 317 11.35 15.50 -9.98
CA ASP A 317 11.91 15.24 -11.30
C ASP A 317 12.64 13.89 -11.36
N GLU A 318 13.41 13.54 -10.33
CA GLU A 318 14.17 12.28 -10.20
C GLU A 318 13.23 11.07 -10.08
N TYR A 319 12.17 11.19 -9.29
CA TYR A 319 11.22 10.12 -9.03
C TYR A 319 10.04 10.09 -10.01
N GLY A 320 9.94 11.07 -10.92
CA GLY A 320 8.92 11.10 -11.97
C GLY A 320 7.49 11.36 -11.47
N LEU A 321 7.34 12.04 -10.34
CA LEU A 321 6.06 12.21 -9.65
C LEU A 321 5.14 13.19 -10.40
N ASP A 322 3.84 12.89 -10.49
CA ASP A 322 2.83 13.75 -11.14
C ASP A 322 2.42 14.95 -10.26
N ALA A 323 3.41 15.77 -9.90
CA ALA A 323 3.21 17.00 -9.16
C ALA A 323 3.36 18.21 -10.08
N HIS A 324 2.41 19.16 -9.99
CA HIS A 324 2.53 20.42 -10.70
C HIS A 324 3.74 21.19 -10.12
N LYS A 325 4.84 21.23 -10.90
CA LYS A 325 6.19 21.75 -10.53
C LYS A 325 6.27 23.21 -10.05
N LEU A 326 5.12 23.86 -9.79
CA LEU A 326 5.01 25.24 -9.31
C LEU A 326 4.61 25.33 -7.84
N LYS A 327 3.88 24.35 -7.27
CA LYS A 327 3.38 24.42 -5.90
C LYS A 327 4.12 23.45 -4.98
N THR A 328 4.68 23.98 -3.90
CA THR A 328 5.42 23.20 -2.90
C THR A 328 4.56 22.12 -2.27
N ASP A 329 3.31 22.43 -1.94
CA ASP A 329 2.42 21.46 -1.29
C ASP A 329 2.12 20.24 -2.17
N GLU A 330 1.92 20.43 -3.47
CA GLU A 330 1.67 19.32 -4.42
C GLU A 330 2.91 18.42 -4.55
N MET A 331 4.12 19.00 -4.57
CA MET A 331 5.36 18.24 -4.57
C MET A 331 5.55 17.42 -3.29
N VAL A 332 5.28 18.04 -2.14
CA VAL A 332 5.40 17.38 -0.83
C VAL A 332 4.42 16.22 -0.70
N SER A 333 3.15 16.44 -1.08
CA SER A 333 2.14 15.37 -1.09
C SER A 333 2.54 14.21 -1.98
N ALA A 334 3.03 14.48 -3.20
CA ALA A 334 3.43 13.41 -4.11
C ALA A 334 4.64 12.60 -3.60
N ILE A 335 5.61 13.26 -2.95
CA ILE A 335 6.75 12.57 -2.33
C ILE A 335 6.27 11.65 -1.19
N ILE A 336 5.40 12.16 -0.31
CA ILE A 336 4.86 11.38 0.80
C ILE A 336 4.07 10.18 0.28
N GLU A 337 3.18 10.41 -0.69
CA GLU A 337 2.37 9.37 -1.31
C GLU A 337 3.24 8.29 -1.96
N TYR A 338 4.32 8.66 -2.66
CA TYR A 338 5.24 7.70 -3.28
C TYR A 338 5.90 6.77 -2.24
N PHE A 339 6.46 7.33 -1.17
CA PHE A 339 7.12 6.52 -0.13
C PHE A 339 6.12 5.75 0.72
N GLU A 340 4.91 6.27 0.94
CA GLU A 340 3.87 5.50 1.64
C GLU A 340 3.33 4.36 0.77
N GLN A 341 3.09 4.58 -0.53
CA GLN A 341 2.67 3.52 -1.44
C GLN A 341 3.78 2.49 -1.72
N SER A 342 5.05 2.85 -1.52
CA SER A 342 6.16 1.89 -1.52
C SER A 342 6.07 0.86 -0.39
N GLN A 343 5.15 1.04 0.57
CA GLN A 343 4.73 -0.01 1.50
C GLN A 343 4.09 -1.21 0.85
N LYS A 344 3.59 -1.13 -0.40
CA LYS A 344 3.23 -2.34 -1.15
C LYS A 344 4.52 -3.12 -1.41
N SER A 345 4.98 -3.75 -0.34
CA SER A 345 6.19 -4.51 -0.22
C SER A 345 5.86 -5.89 -0.70
N VAL A 346 6.76 -6.40 -1.54
CA VAL A 346 7.14 -7.80 -1.54
C VAL A 346 6.98 -8.33 -0.12
N GLU A 347 6.16 -9.34 0.07
CA GLU A 347 6.41 -10.20 1.21
C GLU A 347 7.86 -10.69 1.09
N GLU A 348 8.64 -10.63 2.17
CA GLU A 348 10.02 -11.10 2.16
C GLU A 348 10.01 -12.64 1.96
N GLY A 349 10.10 -13.07 0.69
CA GLY A 349 9.86 -14.45 0.28
C GLY A 349 8.94 -14.61 -0.94
N GLU A 350 8.26 -13.55 -1.39
CA GLU A 350 7.54 -13.55 -2.66
C GLU A 350 8.53 -13.76 -3.81
N PRO A 351 8.25 -14.70 -4.73
CA PRO A 351 9.05 -14.90 -5.92
C PRO A 351 9.22 -13.57 -6.69
N ALA A 352 10.45 -13.25 -7.10
CA ALA A 352 10.73 -12.04 -7.88
C ALA A 352 9.82 -11.89 -9.12
N VAL A 353 9.32 -13.01 -9.64
CA VAL A 353 8.38 -13.07 -10.76
C VAL A 353 7.04 -12.38 -10.49
N ASP A 354 6.55 -12.36 -9.24
CA ASP A 354 5.27 -11.71 -8.92
C ASP A 354 5.39 -10.18 -8.96
N LEU A 355 6.47 -9.60 -8.40
CA LEU A 355 6.81 -8.18 -8.61
C LEU A 355 6.96 -7.83 -10.10
N TYR A 356 7.56 -8.73 -10.88
CA TYR A 356 7.73 -8.51 -12.30
C TYR A 356 6.41 -8.51 -13.04
N LEU A 357 5.45 -9.36 -12.68
CA LEU A 357 4.11 -9.36 -13.26
C LEU A 357 3.36 -8.06 -12.94
N ASP A 358 3.37 -7.65 -11.67
CA ASP A 358 2.67 -6.45 -11.21
C ASP A 358 3.21 -5.18 -11.87
N ALA A 359 4.54 -5.06 -11.97
CA ALA A 359 5.19 -3.89 -12.54
C ALA A 359 5.37 -3.97 -14.07
N PHE A 360 5.06 -5.09 -14.73
CA PHE A 360 5.44 -5.35 -16.13
C PHE A 360 4.93 -4.27 -17.10
N LYS A 361 3.65 -3.88 -16.94
CA LYS A 361 2.99 -2.90 -17.83
C LYS A 361 3.59 -1.51 -17.65
N ASP A 362 3.90 -1.15 -16.41
CA ASP A 362 4.50 0.12 -16.04
C ASP A 362 5.95 0.22 -16.51
N ILE A 363 6.74 -0.85 -16.34
CA ILE A 363 8.11 -0.95 -16.87
C ILE A 363 8.10 -0.84 -18.40
N ALA A 364 7.15 -1.51 -19.07
CA ALA A 364 7.02 -1.42 -20.52
C ALA A 364 6.63 -0.01 -20.97
N ASP A 365 5.79 0.71 -20.21
CA ASP A 365 5.41 2.07 -20.54
C ASP A 365 6.60 3.02 -20.42
N GLY A 366 7.06 3.52 -21.56
CA GLY A 366 8.14 4.51 -21.59
C GLY A 366 7.77 5.88 -20.98
N SER A 367 6.59 6.02 -20.37
CA SER A 367 6.22 7.16 -19.53
C SER A 367 6.84 7.06 -18.13
N VAL A 368 7.02 5.84 -17.61
CA VAL A 368 7.73 5.58 -16.36
C VAL A 368 9.22 5.76 -16.63
N THR A 369 9.86 6.70 -15.95
CA THR A 369 11.29 7.04 -16.17
C THR A 369 12.17 6.68 -14.97
N SER A 370 11.55 6.16 -13.91
CA SER A 370 12.18 5.75 -12.66
C SER A 370 11.89 4.27 -12.37
N VAL A 371 12.83 3.61 -11.70
CA VAL A 371 12.70 2.20 -11.31
C VAL A 371 11.75 2.08 -10.11
N PRO A 372 10.75 1.18 -10.13
CA PRO A 372 9.95 0.89 -8.94
C PRO A 372 10.86 0.58 -7.75
N PRO A 373 10.65 1.19 -6.56
CA PRO A 373 11.48 0.96 -5.37
C PRO A 373 11.78 -0.52 -5.10
N GLN A 374 10.78 -1.37 -5.31
CA GLN A 374 10.84 -2.82 -5.11
C GLN A 374 11.86 -3.53 -6.02
N LEU A 375 12.25 -2.90 -7.14
CA LEU A 375 13.16 -3.44 -8.16
C LEU A 375 14.50 -2.69 -8.21
N GLN A 376 14.72 -1.69 -7.35
CA GLN A 376 15.92 -0.84 -7.39
C GLN A 376 17.22 -1.63 -7.13
N ASP A 377 17.14 -2.65 -6.27
CA ASP A 377 18.28 -3.50 -5.89
C ASP A 377 18.53 -4.66 -6.87
N GLN A 378 17.62 -4.91 -7.83
CA GLN A 378 17.77 -6.01 -8.78
C GLN A 378 18.69 -5.65 -9.96
N VAL A 379 18.93 -4.37 -10.23
CA VAL A 379 19.68 -3.93 -11.43
C VAL A 379 20.76 -2.90 -11.10
N ASP A 380 22.00 -3.24 -11.46
CA ASP A 380 23.22 -2.41 -11.29
C ASP A 380 23.54 -1.64 -12.58
N ALA A 381 22.77 -0.57 -12.87
CA ALA A 381 23.08 0.37 -13.97
C ALA A 381 22.99 1.84 -13.53
N ASP A 382 23.93 2.69 -13.96
CA ASP A 382 24.02 4.08 -13.48
C ASP A 382 22.91 5.01 -14.03
N ASN A 383 22.22 4.63 -15.11
CA ASN A 383 21.19 5.44 -15.77
C ASN A 383 19.78 4.82 -15.58
N PRO A 384 18.79 5.56 -15.04
CA PRO A 384 17.42 5.09 -14.85
C PRO A 384 16.73 4.56 -16.13
N GLU A 385 16.95 5.19 -17.29
CA GLU A 385 16.36 4.71 -18.55
C GLU A 385 16.93 3.35 -18.97
N GLU A 386 18.23 3.15 -18.78
CA GLU A 386 18.92 1.90 -19.06
C GLU A 386 18.54 0.81 -18.06
N LYS A 387 18.37 1.16 -16.77
CA LYS A 387 17.82 0.26 -15.75
C LYS A 387 16.44 -0.26 -16.12
N LEU A 388 15.55 0.60 -16.61
CA LEU A 388 14.18 0.20 -16.98
C LEU A 388 14.15 -0.65 -18.25
N ASP A 389 15.00 -0.36 -19.24
CA ASP A 389 15.13 -1.22 -20.41
C ASP A 389 15.62 -2.62 -19.99
N VAL A 390 16.61 -2.69 -19.09
CA VAL A 390 17.10 -3.94 -18.48
C VAL A 390 16.00 -4.65 -17.70
N LEU A 391 15.28 -3.96 -16.80
CA LEU A 391 14.19 -4.56 -16.03
C LEU A 391 13.10 -5.13 -16.93
N PHE A 392 12.84 -4.52 -18.08
CA PHE A 392 11.85 -5.04 -19.00
C PHE A 392 12.28 -6.39 -19.62
N GLU A 393 13.57 -6.51 -19.93
CA GLU A 393 14.16 -7.75 -20.44
C GLU A 393 14.23 -8.83 -19.34
N ASP A 394 14.63 -8.47 -18.13
CA ASP A 394 14.73 -9.36 -16.96
C ASP A 394 13.33 -9.90 -16.62
N ALA A 395 12.33 -9.02 -16.51
CA ALA A 395 10.95 -9.39 -16.24
C ALA A 395 10.40 -10.37 -17.27
N THR A 396 10.70 -10.13 -18.56
CA THR A 396 10.25 -11.02 -19.64
C THR A 396 10.90 -12.39 -19.54
N THR A 397 12.20 -12.42 -19.23
CA THR A 397 12.98 -13.65 -19.04
C THR A 397 12.42 -14.45 -17.86
N GLU A 398 12.17 -13.79 -16.74
CA GLU A 398 11.65 -14.41 -15.51
C GLU A 398 10.25 -14.99 -15.72
N ILE A 399 9.37 -14.30 -16.45
CA ILE A 399 8.04 -14.83 -16.78
C ILE A 399 8.14 -16.08 -17.64
N PHE A 400 9.07 -16.12 -18.62
CA PHE A 400 9.31 -17.32 -19.42
C PHE A 400 9.86 -18.49 -18.60
N SER A 401 10.81 -18.25 -17.69
CA SER A 401 11.41 -19.32 -16.88
C SER A 401 10.48 -19.81 -15.78
N GLU A 402 9.92 -18.90 -14.97
CA GLU A 402 9.23 -19.26 -13.73
C GLU A 402 7.73 -19.46 -13.92
N VAL A 403 7.03 -18.54 -14.61
CA VAL A 403 5.57 -18.69 -14.83
C VAL A 403 5.30 -19.77 -15.88
N PHE A 404 5.93 -19.65 -17.04
CA PHE A 404 5.70 -20.57 -18.16
C PHE A 404 6.46 -21.90 -18.00
N LYS A 405 7.33 -22.03 -16.98
CA LYS A 405 8.15 -23.21 -16.67
C LYS A 405 9.03 -23.68 -17.82
N LEU A 406 9.51 -22.74 -18.65
CA LEU A 406 10.28 -23.09 -19.83
C LEU A 406 11.78 -23.12 -19.51
N GLU A 407 12.30 -24.33 -19.39
CA GLU A 407 13.73 -24.56 -19.20
C GLU A 407 14.55 -24.08 -20.41
N GLY A 408 15.71 -23.47 -20.16
CA GLY A 408 16.60 -23.02 -21.22
C GLY A 408 16.28 -21.63 -21.77
N THR A 409 15.41 -20.85 -21.10
CA THR A 409 15.32 -19.40 -21.31
C THR A 409 16.68 -18.76 -21.10
N ASN A 410 17.15 -18.00 -22.08
CA ASN A 410 18.40 -17.25 -21.99
C ASN A 410 18.18 -15.80 -22.39
N GLN A 411 18.57 -14.89 -21.51
CA GLN A 411 18.71 -13.48 -21.83
C GLN A 411 20.07 -13.22 -22.49
N LEU A 412 20.07 -12.51 -23.61
CA LEU A 412 21.28 -12.28 -24.41
C LEU A 412 21.74 -10.83 -24.40
N GLY A 413 20.80 -9.88 -24.29
CA GLY A 413 21.03 -8.43 -24.47
C GLY A 413 22.17 -7.87 -23.62
N GLN A 414 22.31 -8.32 -22.37
CA GLN A 414 23.28 -7.79 -21.41
C GLN A 414 24.71 -8.35 -21.50
N HIS A 415 24.91 -9.52 -22.12
CA HIS A 415 26.18 -10.25 -22.06
C HIS A 415 26.88 -10.42 -23.43
N SER A 416 26.31 -9.84 -24.48
CA SER A 416 26.72 -10.10 -25.87
C SER A 416 27.39 -8.88 -26.51
N THR A 417 28.65 -9.01 -26.95
CA THR A 417 29.36 -7.97 -27.73
C THR A 417 28.94 -7.93 -29.22
N GLY A 418 27.69 -8.26 -29.52
CA GLY A 418 27.25 -8.74 -30.84
C GLY A 418 26.14 -7.92 -31.48
N VAL A 419 25.23 -8.64 -32.15
CA VAL A 419 23.98 -8.15 -32.74
C VAL A 419 22.96 -9.25 -32.50
N VAL A 420 22.39 -9.28 -31.28
CA VAL A 420 21.54 -10.36 -30.76
C VAL A 420 20.16 -9.81 -30.38
N ALA A 421 19.16 -10.70 -30.31
CA ALA A 421 17.86 -10.40 -29.71
C ALA A 421 17.98 -10.23 -28.19
N ASP A 422 16.93 -9.76 -27.53
CA ASP A 422 16.96 -9.51 -26.08
C ASP A 422 16.99 -10.84 -25.30
N GLY A 423 16.29 -11.87 -25.80
CA GLY A 423 16.51 -13.24 -25.37
C GLY A 423 15.97 -14.31 -26.31
N GLU A 424 16.18 -15.56 -25.90
CA GLU A 424 15.87 -16.76 -26.66
C GLU A 424 15.46 -17.95 -25.80
N ILE A 425 14.69 -18.86 -26.40
CA ILE A 425 14.27 -20.10 -25.76
C ILE A 425 14.04 -21.23 -26.77
N GLU A 426 14.34 -22.46 -26.35
CA GLU A 426 14.15 -23.67 -27.15
C GLU A 426 13.03 -24.54 -26.55
N GLN A 427 12.12 -25.01 -27.40
CA GLN A 427 11.18 -26.08 -27.06
C GLN A 427 11.10 -27.06 -28.24
N ASP A 428 11.34 -28.34 -27.97
CA ASP A 428 11.26 -29.42 -28.97
C ASP A 428 12.08 -29.19 -30.25
N GLY A 429 13.28 -28.59 -30.11
CA GLY A 429 14.18 -28.30 -31.24
C GLY A 429 13.80 -27.06 -32.07
N LYS A 430 12.72 -26.36 -31.68
CA LYS A 430 12.28 -25.09 -32.28
C LYS A 430 12.63 -23.94 -31.35
N TRP A 431 13.10 -22.86 -31.95
CA TRP A 431 13.54 -21.68 -31.22
C TRP A 431 12.51 -20.54 -31.33
N LEU A 432 12.30 -19.88 -30.21
CA LEU A 432 11.62 -18.60 -30.11
C LEU A 432 12.63 -17.54 -29.68
N LEU A 433 12.62 -16.42 -30.37
CA LEU A 433 13.39 -15.22 -30.01
C LEU A 433 12.43 -14.10 -29.62
N TRP A 434 12.85 -13.17 -28.77
CA TRP A 434 12.05 -11.98 -28.46
C TRP A 434 12.86 -10.69 -28.38
N ASP A 435 12.15 -9.58 -28.52
CA ASP A 435 12.69 -8.23 -28.51
C ASP A 435 11.70 -7.31 -27.76
N ASN A 436 12.15 -6.75 -26.64
CA ASN A 436 11.42 -5.86 -25.76
C ASN A 436 11.52 -4.41 -26.25
N LYS A 437 10.40 -3.70 -26.29
CA LYS A 437 10.33 -2.34 -26.81
C LYS A 437 9.55 -1.40 -25.89
N ARG A 438 10.22 -0.94 -24.83
CA ARG A 438 9.72 0.08 -23.88
C ARG A 438 9.51 1.44 -24.54
N ARG A 439 8.24 1.91 -24.70
CA ARG A 439 7.88 3.16 -25.45
C ARG A 439 6.56 3.79 -25.02
N ARG A 440 6.60 5.08 -24.65
CA ARG A 440 5.41 5.90 -24.33
C ARG A 440 4.40 6.00 -25.48
N GLN A 441 4.87 5.92 -26.72
CA GLN A 441 4.03 5.92 -27.90
C GLN A 441 3.96 4.51 -28.48
N LYS A 442 2.83 4.19 -29.11
CA LYS A 442 2.62 2.97 -29.90
C LYS A 442 3.85 2.61 -30.72
N PHE A 443 4.33 1.37 -30.58
CA PHE A 443 5.46 0.86 -31.33
C PHE A 443 5.17 0.82 -32.82
N ARG A 444 6.07 1.44 -33.58
CA ARG A 444 6.07 1.38 -35.04
C ARG A 444 7.17 0.42 -35.50
N LEU A 445 6.77 -0.67 -36.15
CA LEU A 445 7.69 -1.60 -36.79
C LEU A 445 8.22 -1.00 -38.11
N GLY A 446 9.25 -0.14 -38.01
CA GLY A 446 9.89 0.53 -39.16
C GLY A 446 10.85 -0.35 -39.96
N SER A 447 11.44 0.19 -41.04
CA SER A 447 12.45 -0.50 -41.86
C SER A 447 13.67 -0.95 -41.05
N ASP A 448 14.11 -0.11 -40.11
CA ASP A 448 15.34 -0.34 -39.36
C ASP A 448 15.14 -1.46 -38.34
N ALA A 449 14.02 -1.43 -37.61
CA ALA A 449 13.62 -2.50 -36.70
C ALA A 449 13.44 -3.83 -37.44
N ARG A 450 12.75 -3.85 -38.58
CA ARG A 450 12.62 -5.06 -39.41
C ARG A 450 13.97 -5.61 -39.87
N SER A 451 14.90 -4.73 -40.26
CA SER A 451 16.24 -5.13 -40.68
C SER A 451 17.04 -5.74 -39.53
N LYS A 452 16.93 -5.19 -38.32
CA LYS A 452 17.55 -5.76 -37.11
C LYS A 452 16.97 -7.14 -36.78
N ILE A 453 15.65 -7.26 -36.70
CA ILE A 453 14.96 -8.52 -36.40
C ILE A 453 15.32 -9.59 -37.44
N LYS A 454 15.32 -9.24 -38.73
CA LYS A 454 15.77 -10.14 -39.78
C LYS A 454 17.20 -10.65 -39.53
N ASN A 455 18.12 -9.77 -39.15
CA ASN A 455 19.49 -10.18 -38.87
C ASN A 455 19.58 -11.12 -37.67
N TYR A 456 18.78 -10.89 -36.61
CA TYR A 456 18.72 -11.79 -35.46
C TYR A 456 18.26 -13.18 -35.89
N ILE A 457 17.16 -13.25 -36.65
CA ILE A 457 16.59 -14.50 -37.17
C ILE A 457 17.58 -15.20 -38.09
N ASP A 458 18.15 -14.51 -39.09
CA ASP A 458 19.11 -15.09 -40.03
C ASP A 458 20.33 -15.67 -39.30
N THR A 459 20.88 -14.92 -38.33
CA THR A 459 22.08 -15.32 -37.57
C THR A 459 21.82 -16.57 -36.74
N LYS A 460 20.65 -16.66 -36.12
CA LYS A 460 20.27 -17.84 -35.33
C LYS A 460 19.89 -19.01 -36.24
N ASN A 461 19.23 -18.76 -37.38
CA ASN A 461 18.86 -19.76 -38.38
C ASN A 461 20.03 -20.49 -39.03
N ASP A 462 21.22 -19.88 -39.05
CA ASP A 462 22.45 -20.56 -39.49
C ASP A 462 22.82 -21.76 -38.59
N GLN A 463 22.28 -21.83 -37.36
CA GLN A 463 22.63 -22.83 -36.35
C GLN A 463 21.42 -23.60 -35.81
N HIS A 464 20.25 -22.97 -35.73
CA HIS A 464 19.06 -23.47 -35.04
C HIS A 464 17.78 -23.10 -35.80
N ASP A 465 16.72 -23.90 -35.72
CA ASP A 465 15.46 -23.63 -36.44
C ASP A 465 14.59 -22.62 -35.67
N VAL A 466 14.58 -21.36 -36.10
CA VAL A 466 13.77 -20.29 -35.48
C VAL A 466 12.37 -20.30 -36.07
N GLU A 467 11.41 -20.78 -35.29
CA GLU A 467 10.00 -20.87 -35.67
C GLU A 467 9.24 -19.58 -35.34
N TRP A 468 9.58 -18.92 -34.22
CA TRP A 468 8.86 -17.75 -33.71
C TRP A 468 9.77 -16.58 -33.37
N PHE A 469 9.29 -15.37 -33.63
CA PHE A 469 9.89 -14.13 -33.14
C PHE A 469 8.81 -13.24 -32.51
N LEU A 470 8.98 -12.89 -31.23
CA LEU A 470 8.07 -12.00 -30.52
C LEU A 470 8.61 -10.58 -30.47
N ILE A 471 7.74 -9.61 -30.71
CA ILE A 471 8.00 -8.20 -30.38
C ILE A 471 7.07 -7.85 -29.23
N ILE A 472 7.63 -7.51 -28.06
CA ILE A 472 6.86 -7.20 -26.85
C ILE A 472 6.95 -5.69 -26.60
N ALA A 473 5.81 -5.00 -26.57
CA ALA A 473 5.74 -3.55 -26.40
C ALA A 473 4.44 -3.14 -25.68
N PRO A 474 4.32 -1.90 -25.13
CA PRO A 474 3.08 -1.45 -24.51
C PRO A 474 1.88 -1.53 -25.45
N ASP A 475 2.07 -1.06 -26.68
CA ASP A 475 1.03 -0.99 -27.70
C ASP A 475 1.68 -0.86 -29.09
N PHE A 476 0.91 -1.11 -30.16
CA PHE A 476 1.37 -1.09 -31.55
C PHE A 476 0.56 -0.10 -32.40
N THR A 477 1.22 0.42 -33.44
CA THR A 477 0.52 1.18 -34.50
C THR A 477 -0.19 0.21 -35.45
N GLU A 478 -1.29 0.62 -36.07
CA GLU A 478 -2.01 -0.20 -37.09
C GLU A 478 -1.08 -0.69 -38.22
N GLN A 479 -0.12 0.15 -38.64
CA GLN A 479 0.86 -0.20 -39.67
C GLN A 479 1.86 -1.28 -39.23
N ALA A 480 2.01 -1.51 -37.92
CA ALA A 480 2.94 -2.51 -37.40
C ALA A 480 2.52 -3.93 -37.79
N GLU A 481 1.21 -4.23 -37.81
CA GLU A 481 0.69 -5.53 -38.25
C GLU A 481 1.05 -5.82 -39.72
N GLU A 482 0.77 -4.88 -40.62
CA GLU A 482 1.11 -5.03 -42.03
C GLU A 482 2.62 -5.23 -42.23
N ASN A 483 3.45 -4.53 -41.44
CA ASN A 483 4.89 -4.63 -41.51
C ASN A 483 5.43 -5.94 -40.90
N ALA A 484 4.77 -6.48 -39.88
CA ALA A 484 5.09 -7.78 -39.29
C ALA A 484 4.79 -8.90 -40.29
N LEU A 485 3.62 -8.86 -40.94
CA LEU A 485 3.26 -9.80 -41.99
C LEU A 485 4.25 -9.76 -43.18
N GLN A 486 4.66 -8.56 -43.61
CA GLN A 486 5.69 -8.42 -44.65
C GLN A 486 7.03 -9.03 -44.22
N LEU A 487 7.42 -8.85 -42.96
CA LEU A 487 8.65 -9.41 -42.43
C LEU A 487 8.58 -10.93 -42.38
N GLU A 488 7.49 -11.50 -41.85
CA GLU A 488 7.22 -12.94 -41.83
C GLU A 488 7.32 -13.55 -43.22
N MET A 489 6.67 -12.95 -44.23
CA MET A 489 6.77 -13.39 -45.62
C MET A 489 8.20 -13.36 -46.18
N GLN A 490 9.06 -12.48 -45.65
CA GLN A 490 10.44 -12.33 -46.09
C GLN A 490 11.38 -13.35 -45.42
N VAL A 491 11.15 -13.69 -44.15
CA VAL A 491 12.07 -14.53 -43.36
C VAL A 491 11.58 -15.98 -43.20
N GLY A 492 10.28 -16.23 -43.37
CA GLY A 492 9.68 -17.57 -43.20
C GLY A 492 9.52 -18.02 -41.75
N THR A 493 9.62 -17.09 -40.79
CA THR A 493 9.48 -17.28 -39.34
C THR A 493 8.24 -16.48 -38.88
N ASP A 494 7.42 -17.05 -38.01
CA ASP A 494 6.21 -16.40 -37.49
C ASP A 494 6.60 -15.15 -36.68
N ILE A 495 6.11 -13.97 -37.09
CA ILE A 495 6.38 -12.71 -36.38
C ILE A 495 5.13 -12.29 -35.60
N ARG A 496 5.24 -12.29 -34.27
CA ARG A 496 4.19 -11.78 -33.38
C ARG A 496 4.43 -10.36 -32.92
N LEU A 497 3.32 -9.70 -32.65
CA LEU A 497 3.27 -8.47 -31.86
C LEU A 497 2.49 -8.79 -30.58
N VAL A 498 3.14 -8.70 -29.43
CA VAL A 498 2.54 -9.01 -28.13
C VAL A 498 2.51 -7.73 -27.31
N THR A 499 1.32 -7.29 -26.89
CA THR A 499 1.23 -6.14 -25.99
C THR A 499 1.69 -6.55 -24.59
N ALA A 500 2.25 -5.62 -23.82
CA ALA A 500 2.63 -5.88 -22.44
C ALA A 500 1.42 -6.37 -21.62
N SER A 501 0.23 -5.80 -21.87
CA SER A 501 -1.01 -6.28 -21.24
C SER A 501 -1.33 -7.73 -21.59
N ALA A 502 -1.29 -8.09 -22.88
CA ALA A 502 -1.61 -9.45 -23.31
C ALA A 502 -0.57 -10.49 -22.85
N PHE A 503 0.69 -10.08 -22.65
CA PHE A 503 1.72 -10.95 -22.10
C PHE A 503 1.47 -11.28 -20.63
N VAL A 504 1.11 -10.27 -19.82
CA VAL A 504 0.71 -10.45 -18.41
C VAL A 504 -0.57 -11.28 -18.31
N GLU A 505 -1.59 -10.94 -19.09
CA GLU A 505 -2.86 -11.67 -19.10
C GLU A 505 -2.68 -13.15 -19.47
N LEU A 506 -1.75 -13.48 -20.38
CA LEU A 506 -1.39 -14.87 -20.69
C LEU A 506 -0.69 -15.56 -19.50
N ALA A 507 0.19 -14.84 -18.79
CA ALA A 507 0.91 -15.34 -17.63
C ALA A 507 -0.05 -15.68 -16.48
N GLU A 508 -0.97 -14.76 -16.17
CA GLU A 508 -2.03 -14.94 -15.19
C GLU A 508 -2.93 -16.12 -15.56
N LEU A 509 -3.47 -16.13 -16.79
CA LEU A 509 -4.29 -17.24 -17.29
C LEU A 509 -3.58 -18.59 -17.17
N TRP A 510 -2.30 -18.66 -17.57
CA TRP A 510 -1.52 -19.88 -17.48
C TRP A 510 -1.39 -20.35 -16.03
N ARG A 511 -1.04 -19.43 -15.12
CA ARG A 511 -0.85 -19.71 -13.68
C ARG A 511 -2.15 -20.20 -13.03
N GLU A 512 -3.28 -19.61 -13.38
CA GLU A 512 -4.58 -19.90 -12.75
C GLU A 512 -5.23 -21.17 -13.30
N GLU A 513 -5.21 -21.39 -14.61
CA GLU A 513 -6.05 -22.42 -15.25
C GLU A 513 -5.27 -23.66 -15.71
N TYR A 514 -3.97 -23.53 -15.99
CA TYR A 514 -3.21 -24.56 -16.72
C TYR A 514 -1.96 -25.07 -16.03
N ALA A 515 -1.34 -24.24 -15.18
CA ALA A 515 -0.07 -24.53 -14.54
C ALA A 515 -0.17 -25.77 -13.63
N ASP A 516 0.83 -26.64 -13.75
CA ASP A 516 1.02 -27.84 -12.93
C ASP A 516 2.53 -28.11 -12.88
N ASP A 517 3.01 -28.96 -11.98
CA ASP A 517 4.43 -29.28 -11.79
C ASP A 517 5.07 -29.87 -13.05
N ASP A 518 4.30 -30.61 -13.84
CA ASP A 518 4.77 -31.29 -15.05
C ASP A 518 4.47 -30.54 -16.36
N ARG A 519 3.86 -29.35 -16.29
CA ARG A 519 3.39 -28.61 -17.47
C ARG A 519 4.26 -27.40 -17.78
N LYS A 520 4.50 -27.18 -19.06
CA LYS A 520 5.21 -26.02 -19.61
C LYS A 520 4.34 -25.37 -20.67
N LEU A 521 4.38 -24.05 -20.80
CA LEU A 521 3.59 -23.35 -21.82
C LEU A 521 4.04 -23.83 -23.21
N PRO A 522 3.13 -24.36 -24.05
CA PRO A 522 3.50 -24.75 -25.40
C PRO A 522 3.73 -23.50 -26.26
N LEU A 523 4.95 -23.30 -26.79
CA LEU A 523 5.31 -22.11 -27.57
C LEU A 523 4.43 -21.93 -28.83
N SER A 524 3.75 -22.97 -29.27
CA SER A 524 2.77 -22.91 -30.36
C SER A 524 1.60 -21.96 -30.10
N VAL A 525 1.33 -21.54 -28.86
CA VAL A 525 0.31 -20.50 -28.57
C VAL A 525 0.61 -19.19 -29.26
N PHE A 526 1.89 -18.90 -29.53
CA PHE A 526 2.32 -17.68 -30.22
C PHE A 526 2.19 -17.77 -31.75
N ARG A 527 1.74 -18.88 -32.33
CA ARG A 527 1.59 -19.01 -33.79
C ARG A 527 0.62 -17.95 -34.36
N GLY A 528 0.96 -17.41 -35.53
CA GLY A 528 0.05 -16.60 -36.36
C GLY A 528 0.36 -15.09 -36.44
N SER A 529 0.04 -14.50 -37.58
CA SER A 529 0.70 -13.28 -38.11
C SER A 529 0.02 -11.94 -37.80
N LYS A 530 -0.40 -11.73 -36.54
CA LYS A 530 -1.07 -10.49 -36.06
C LYS A 530 -0.71 -10.15 -34.61
N ILE A 531 -1.30 -9.07 -34.09
CA ILE A 531 -1.32 -8.81 -32.65
C ILE A 531 -1.84 -10.06 -31.93
N PHE A 532 -1.15 -10.42 -30.85
CA PHE A 532 -1.49 -11.54 -29.99
C PHE A 532 -2.77 -11.24 -29.21
N GLU A 533 -3.68 -12.22 -29.21
CA GLU A 533 -4.98 -12.17 -28.53
C GLU A 533 -5.01 -13.36 -27.58
N VAL A 534 -5.21 -13.10 -26.29
CA VAL A 534 -5.14 -14.10 -25.22
C VAL A 534 -6.25 -15.13 -25.38
N GLU A 535 -7.41 -14.75 -25.89
CA GLU A 535 -8.56 -15.65 -26.10
C GLU A 535 -8.24 -16.75 -27.12
N ASN A 536 -7.41 -16.45 -28.12
CA ASN A 536 -6.97 -17.46 -29.08
C ASN A 536 -5.97 -18.44 -28.46
N ALA A 537 -5.11 -17.95 -27.56
CA ALA A 537 -4.19 -18.80 -26.80
C ALA A 537 -4.95 -19.71 -25.84
N ASP A 538 -5.93 -19.16 -25.10
CA ASP A 538 -6.82 -19.93 -24.22
C ASP A 538 -7.51 -21.08 -24.96
N ALA A 539 -8.15 -20.80 -26.09
CA ALA A 539 -8.80 -21.83 -26.90
C ALA A 539 -7.85 -22.95 -27.38
N LEU A 540 -6.58 -22.60 -27.68
CA LEU A 540 -5.55 -23.59 -28.03
C LEU A 540 -5.12 -24.42 -26.82
N LEU A 541 -4.91 -23.77 -25.67
CA LEU A 541 -4.55 -24.42 -24.40
C LEU A 541 -5.65 -25.38 -23.94
N GLN A 542 -6.92 -24.96 -23.99
CA GLN A 542 -8.08 -25.84 -23.73
C GLN A 542 -8.06 -27.06 -24.64
N THR A 543 -7.77 -26.90 -25.93
CA THR A 543 -7.72 -28.04 -26.85
C THR A 543 -6.55 -28.98 -26.57
N GLN A 544 -5.42 -28.44 -26.09
CA GLN A 544 -4.21 -29.19 -25.81
C GLN A 544 -4.25 -29.92 -24.47
N PHE A 545 -4.92 -29.35 -23.47
CA PHE A 545 -4.94 -29.84 -22.09
C PHE A 545 -6.32 -30.38 -21.63
N ALA A 546 -7.36 -30.35 -22.47
CA ALA A 546 -8.59 -31.12 -22.28
C ALA A 546 -8.38 -32.62 -22.46
#